data_AF-A0A1I7SCV7-F1
#
_entry.id   AF-A0A1I7SCV7-F1
#
_cell.length_a   1.000
_cell.length_b   1.000
_cell.length_c   1.000
_cell.angle_alpha   90.00
_cell.angle_beta   90.00
_cell.angle_gamma   90.00
#
_symmetry.space_group_name_H-M   'P 1'
#
loop_
_entity.id
_entity.type
_entity.pdbx_description
1 polymer ?
#
loop_
_entity_poly.entity_id
_entity_poly.type
_entity_poly.pdbx_seq_one_letter_code
_entity_poly.pdbx_strand_id
1 'polypeptide(L)'
;MDMILLFLCVAAVSCEHLAELAQLRQPLGNEDRQRLLNKYRLINEDAGLKISTAEVLEFTEIMRKRQRQASEKHHLNLEPHIAELERLFLAVPDSNPRGPEFKEVVAKANDIFDVIASKASSLELVPFHIDMTFLKLLEKNDITNLIRANLKKLGRDFDKTAKYIANVYVRGLKKGKNMHESVEALFNLLSQGDLSAERLDKEIQKIEDILNH
;
A
#
# COMPACT_ATOMS: atom_id res chain seq x y z
N MET A 1 2.61 7.09 -25.98
CA MET A 1 1.61 7.88 -25.24
C MET A 1 1.48 7.15 -23.93
N ASP A 2 2.42 7.46 -23.06
CA ASP A 2 2.77 6.61 -21.94
C ASP A 2 2.19 7.27 -20.70
N MET A 3 1.65 6.47 -19.78
CA MET A 3 0.93 6.89 -18.59
C MET A 3 1.72 6.60 -17.32
N ILE A 4 1.58 7.48 -16.31
CA ILE A 4 2.16 7.37 -14.97
C ILE A 4 1.09 6.90 -14.01
N LEU A 5 1.53 6.20 -12.97
CA LEU A 5 0.67 5.63 -11.96
C LEU A 5 1.36 5.51 -10.60
N LEU A 6 0.65 5.66 -9.50
CA LEU A 6 1.18 5.70 -8.13
C LEU A 6 0.26 4.94 -7.14
N PHE A 7 0.80 4.40 -6.02
CA PHE A 7 0.13 4.19 -4.70
C PHE A 7 0.96 3.56 -3.53
N LEU A 8 1.68 4.32 -2.71
CA LEU A 8 1.98 4.01 -1.28
C LEU A 8 2.11 2.53 -0.76
N CYS A 9 3.35 2.03 -0.54
CA CYS A 9 3.96 1.63 0.76
C CYS A 9 4.99 0.48 0.74
N VAL A 10 5.72 0.41 1.86
CA VAL A 10 6.93 -0.37 2.16
C VAL A 10 6.69 -1.85 2.46
N ALA A 11 7.32 -2.73 1.68
CA ALA A 11 8.19 -3.77 2.23
C ALA A 11 9.18 -4.37 1.23
N ALA A 12 10.41 -4.50 1.71
CA ALA A 12 11.38 -5.54 1.40
C ALA A 12 11.45 -6.02 -0.06
N VAL A 13 12.08 -5.21 -0.91
CA VAL A 13 12.71 -5.73 -2.13
C VAL A 13 14.22 -5.64 -1.96
N SER A 14 14.87 -6.80 -2.04
CA SER A 14 16.32 -6.96 -2.03
C SER A 14 16.94 -6.25 -3.23
N CYS A 15 18.13 -5.68 -3.03
CA CYS A 15 18.95 -4.86 -3.92
C CYS A 15 19.29 -5.42 -5.33
N GLU A 16 18.64 -6.47 -5.82
CA GLU A 16 19.08 -7.19 -7.03
C GLU A 16 18.35 -6.77 -8.32
N HIS A 17 17.31 -5.92 -8.27
CA HIS A 17 16.58 -5.46 -9.47
C HIS A 17 16.97 -4.06 -9.98
N LEU A 18 18.05 -3.48 -9.44
CA LEU A 18 18.50 -2.10 -9.73
C LEU A 18 18.83 -1.83 -11.22
N ALA A 19 19.20 -2.86 -11.98
CA ALA A 19 19.59 -2.70 -13.38
C ALA A 19 18.41 -2.67 -14.37
N GLU A 20 17.29 -3.33 -14.05
CA GLU A 20 16.13 -3.45 -14.96
C GLU A 20 15.13 -2.29 -14.82
N LEU A 21 15.06 -1.64 -13.65
CA LEU A 21 14.17 -0.51 -13.42
C LEU A 21 14.62 0.79 -14.12
N ALA A 22 15.88 0.86 -14.59
CA ALA A 22 16.43 2.03 -15.28
C ALA A 22 15.82 2.28 -16.68
N GLN A 23 15.07 1.32 -17.23
CA GLN A 23 14.48 1.40 -18.58
C GLN A 23 13.03 1.92 -18.60
N LEU A 24 12.38 2.12 -17.44
CA LEU A 24 11.04 2.72 -17.35
C LEU A 24 11.16 4.25 -17.14
N ARG A 25 11.43 5.02 -18.20
CA ARG A 25 11.52 6.51 -18.14
C ARG A 25 10.32 7.22 -18.81
N GLN A 26 9.55 7.92 -17.94
CA GLN A 26 8.74 9.17 -18.05
C GLN A 26 7.50 9.33 -18.95
N PRO A 27 6.41 9.89 -18.37
CA PRO A 27 5.64 11.04 -18.95
C PRO A 27 5.14 12.18 -18.00
N LEU A 28 5.72 12.47 -16.82
CA LEU A 28 5.38 13.68 -16.03
C LEU A 28 6.50 14.69 -16.24
N GLY A 29 6.17 15.99 -16.26
CA GLY A 29 7.19 17.02 -16.07
C GLY A 29 7.99 16.67 -14.81
N ASN A 30 9.33 16.80 -14.87
CA ASN A 30 10.21 16.47 -13.74
C ASN A 30 9.71 17.08 -12.40
N GLU A 31 9.09 18.25 -12.47
CA GLU A 31 8.51 18.97 -11.34
C GLU A 31 7.31 18.26 -10.72
N ASP A 32 6.29 17.86 -11.49
CA ASP A 32 5.12 17.18 -10.94
C ASP A 32 5.46 15.78 -10.42
N ARG A 33 6.44 15.10 -11.02
CA ARG A 33 6.96 13.84 -10.47
C ARG A 33 7.62 14.05 -9.11
N GLN A 34 8.43 15.10 -8.96
CA GLN A 34 9.06 15.43 -7.67
C GLN A 34 8.01 15.84 -6.63
N ARG A 35 7.01 16.62 -7.04
CA ARG A 35 5.90 17.02 -6.16
C ARG A 35 5.12 15.80 -5.67
N LEU A 36 4.76 14.89 -6.56
CA LEU A 36 4.13 13.62 -6.21
C LEU A 36 4.98 12.85 -5.21
N LEU A 37 6.26 12.57 -5.52
CA LEU A 37 7.18 11.87 -4.60
C LEU A 37 7.25 12.54 -3.22
N ASN A 38 7.25 13.88 -3.16
CA ASN A 38 7.21 14.61 -1.91
C ASN A 38 5.89 14.43 -1.16
N LYS A 39 4.72 14.45 -1.85
CA LYS A 39 3.42 14.13 -1.24
C LYS A 39 3.42 12.74 -0.60
N TYR A 40 3.92 11.73 -1.32
CA TYR A 40 4.02 10.36 -0.80
C TYR A 40 4.84 10.32 0.49
N ARG A 41 6.01 10.95 0.49
CA ARG A 41 6.87 11.02 1.66
C ARG A 41 6.15 11.68 2.84
N LEU A 42 5.53 12.84 2.64
CA LEU A 42 4.81 13.57 3.69
C LEU A 42 3.64 12.75 4.28
N ILE A 43 2.88 12.04 3.44
CA ILE A 43 1.79 11.15 3.88
C ILE A 43 2.31 10.01 4.77
N ASN A 44 3.39 9.35 4.35
CA ASN A 44 4.00 8.27 5.12
C ASN A 44 4.56 8.77 6.45
N GLU A 45 5.30 9.89 6.43
CA GLU A 45 5.88 10.49 7.63
C GLU A 45 4.79 10.91 8.63
N ASP A 46 3.72 11.55 8.17
CA ASP A 46 2.58 11.92 9.04
C ASP A 46 1.84 10.68 9.58
N ALA A 47 1.86 9.56 8.85
CA ALA A 47 1.31 8.28 9.34
C ALA A 47 2.21 7.57 10.37
N GLY A 48 3.45 8.03 10.57
CA GLY A 48 4.45 7.42 11.42
C GLY A 48 5.27 6.30 10.75
N LEU A 49 5.23 6.21 9.41
CA LEU A 49 6.05 5.27 8.64
C LEU A 49 7.39 5.92 8.26
N LYS A 50 8.47 5.16 8.42
CA LYS A 50 9.82 5.60 8.05
C LYS A 50 10.16 5.02 6.69
N ILE A 51 9.99 5.85 5.66
CA ILE A 51 10.26 5.52 4.26
C ILE A 51 11.23 6.55 3.66
N SER A 52 12.22 6.07 2.93
CA SER A 52 13.12 6.91 2.13
C SER A 52 12.50 7.28 0.79
N THR A 53 12.98 8.36 0.17
CA THR A 53 12.58 8.73 -1.20
C THR A 53 12.87 7.63 -2.22
N ALA A 54 13.95 6.87 -2.03
CA ALA A 54 14.30 5.74 -2.90
C ALA A 54 13.26 4.62 -2.81
N GLU A 55 12.84 4.27 -1.59
CA GLU A 55 11.76 3.32 -1.35
C GLU A 55 10.44 3.80 -1.98
N VAL A 56 10.04 5.06 -1.75
CA VAL A 56 8.85 5.65 -2.38
C VAL A 56 8.87 5.49 -3.90
N LEU A 57 10.03 5.77 -4.52
CA LEU A 57 10.20 5.68 -5.96
C LEU A 57 10.08 4.24 -6.46
N GLU A 58 10.77 3.31 -5.82
CA GLU A 58 10.75 1.89 -6.20
C GLU A 58 9.33 1.31 -6.17
N PHE A 59 8.59 1.56 -5.08
CA PHE A 59 7.21 1.06 -4.95
C PHE A 59 6.31 1.65 -6.04
N THR A 60 6.45 2.95 -6.28
CA THR A 60 5.73 3.64 -7.35
C THR A 60 5.91 2.91 -8.69
N GLU A 61 7.14 2.60 -9.10
CA GLU A 61 7.40 1.94 -10.39
C GLU A 61 6.87 0.49 -10.42
N ILE A 62 6.98 -0.26 -9.31
CA ILE A 62 6.43 -1.62 -9.21
C ILE A 62 4.92 -1.63 -9.45
N MET A 63 4.19 -0.68 -8.87
CA MET A 63 2.74 -0.59 -9.03
C MET A 63 2.33 -0.18 -10.43
N ARG A 64 3.05 0.78 -11.04
CA ARG A 64 2.85 1.14 -12.45
C ARG A 64 2.89 -0.08 -13.33
N LYS A 65 3.94 -0.90 -13.15
CA LYS A 65 4.13 -2.12 -13.90
C LYS A 65 2.95 -3.07 -13.71
N ARG A 66 2.49 -3.28 -12.47
CA ARG A 66 1.35 -4.16 -12.15
C ARG A 66 0.03 -3.68 -12.76
N GLN A 67 -0.28 -2.40 -12.63
CA GLN A 67 -1.51 -1.81 -13.16
C GLN A 67 -1.50 -1.81 -14.69
N ARG A 68 -0.36 -1.50 -15.32
CA ARG A 68 -0.19 -1.63 -16.77
C ARG A 68 -0.39 -3.07 -17.23
N GLN A 69 0.24 -4.02 -16.56
CA GLN A 69 0.06 -5.45 -16.85
C GLN A 69 -1.39 -5.90 -16.69
N ALA A 70 -2.09 -5.46 -15.63
CA ALA A 70 -3.51 -5.75 -15.44
C ALA A 70 -4.39 -5.11 -16.52
N SER A 71 -4.11 -3.84 -16.87
CA SER A 71 -4.80 -3.12 -17.94
C SER A 71 -4.63 -3.81 -19.29
N GLU A 72 -3.40 -4.18 -19.65
CA GLU A 72 -3.08 -4.89 -20.89
C GLU A 72 -3.70 -6.29 -20.92
N LYS A 73 -3.56 -7.05 -19.83
CA LYS A 73 -4.05 -8.44 -19.73
C LYS A 73 -5.57 -8.54 -19.75
N HIS A 74 -6.27 -7.62 -19.09
CA HIS A 74 -7.73 -7.66 -18.94
C HIS A 74 -8.45 -6.64 -19.82
N HIS A 75 -7.72 -5.95 -20.70
CA HIS A 75 -8.24 -4.90 -21.58
C HIS A 75 -9.02 -3.80 -20.83
N LEU A 76 -8.50 -3.40 -19.66
CA LEU A 76 -9.12 -2.37 -18.82
C LEU A 76 -8.63 -0.99 -19.23
N ASN A 77 -9.55 -0.04 -19.39
CA ASN A 77 -9.20 1.37 -19.58
C ASN A 77 -8.98 2.05 -18.21
N LEU A 78 -7.80 1.88 -17.64
CA LEU A 78 -7.46 2.48 -16.34
C LEU A 78 -6.99 3.95 -16.48
N GLU A 79 -6.51 4.36 -17.65
CA GLU A 79 -5.91 5.70 -17.92
C GLU A 79 -6.64 6.89 -17.28
N PRO A 80 -7.95 7.06 -17.47
CA PRO A 80 -8.65 8.20 -16.88
C PRO A 80 -8.76 8.11 -15.35
N HIS A 81 -8.90 6.91 -14.78
CA HIS A 81 -9.01 6.72 -13.33
C HIS A 81 -7.70 7.08 -12.63
N ILE A 82 -6.60 6.70 -13.27
CA ILE A 82 -5.23 6.97 -12.90
C ILE A 82 -4.95 8.47 -12.89
N ALA A 83 -5.25 9.16 -14.00
CA ALA A 83 -4.96 10.58 -14.14
C ALA A 83 -5.73 11.40 -13.10
N GLU A 84 -6.99 11.01 -12.84
CA GLU A 84 -7.79 11.64 -11.79
C GLU A 84 -7.19 11.42 -10.40
N LEU A 85 -6.73 10.22 -10.10
CA LEU A 85 -6.07 9.91 -8.85
C LEU A 85 -4.83 10.79 -8.61
N GLU A 86 -3.98 10.95 -9.62
CA GLU A 86 -2.77 11.77 -9.51
C GLU A 86 -3.09 13.22 -9.22
N ARG A 87 -4.12 13.75 -9.91
CA ARG A 87 -4.66 15.08 -9.65
C ARG A 87 -5.13 15.22 -8.19
N LEU A 88 -5.84 14.22 -7.66
CA LEU A 88 -6.27 14.21 -6.26
C LEU A 88 -5.07 14.20 -5.30
N PHE A 89 -4.05 13.39 -5.56
CA PHE A 89 -2.83 13.36 -4.76
C PHE A 89 -2.09 14.70 -4.75
N LEU A 90 -1.95 15.35 -5.91
CA LEU A 90 -1.31 16.65 -6.03
C LEU A 90 -2.09 17.75 -5.30
N ALA A 91 -3.40 17.59 -5.17
CA ALA A 91 -4.28 18.52 -4.47
C ALA A 91 -4.22 18.38 -2.94
N VAL A 92 -3.73 17.27 -2.39
CA VAL A 92 -3.57 17.08 -0.95
C VAL A 92 -2.66 18.16 -0.35
N PRO A 93 -3.07 18.92 0.68
CA PRO A 93 -2.23 19.96 1.28
C PRO A 93 -0.98 19.39 1.98
N ASP A 94 0.20 20.01 1.78
CA ASP A 94 1.44 19.58 2.48
C ASP A 94 1.35 19.74 4.00
N SER A 95 0.57 20.71 4.47
CA SER A 95 0.34 20.99 5.89
C SER A 95 -0.62 20.02 6.57
N ASN A 96 -1.40 19.26 5.79
CA ASN A 96 -2.35 18.28 6.28
C ASN A 96 -2.40 17.07 5.32
N PRO A 97 -1.29 16.31 5.20
CA PRO A 97 -1.12 15.31 4.15
C PRO A 97 -2.10 14.14 4.28
N ARG A 98 -2.70 13.93 5.46
CA ARG A 98 -3.75 12.92 5.70
C ARG A 98 -5.10 13.53 6.06
N GLY A 99 -5.34 14.75 5.57
CA GLY A 99 -6.58 15.49 5.75
C GLY A 99 -7.78 14.91 5.00
N PRO A 100 -8.93 15.61 5.02
CA PRO A 100 -10.11 15.24 4.25
C PRO A 100 -9.84 14.97 2.77
N GLU A 101 -8.95 15.74 2.15
CA GLU A 101 -8.56 15.61 0.74
C GLU A 101 -7.89 14.25 0.46
N PHE A 102 -7.18 13.69 1.44
CA PHE A 102 -6.60 12.35 1.30
C PHE A 102 -7.69 11.26 1.25
N LYS A 103 -8.88 11.49 1.81
CA LYS A 103 -9.99 10.52 1.68
C LYS A 103 -10.48 10.38 0.24
N GLU A 104 -10.41 11.44 -0.56
CA GLU A 104 -10.73 11.38 -2.00
C GLU A 104 -9.73 10.52 -2.75
N VAL A 105 -8.44 10.60 -2.39
CA VAL A 105 -7.39 9.72 -2.87
C VAL A 105 -7.69 8.26 -2.54
N VAL A 106 -8.10 7.97 -1.29
CA VAL A 106 -8.49 6.62 -0.87
C VAL A 106 -9.72 6.12 -1.63
N ALA A 107 -10.74 6.96 -1.81
CA ALA A 107 -11.94 6.60 -2.56
C ALA A 107 -11.59 6.24 -4.02
N LYS A 108 -10.79 7.07 -4.69
CA LYS A 108 -10.38 6.81 -6.08
C LYS A 108 -9.51 5.56 -6.22
N ALA A 109 -8.71 5.24 -5.20
CA ALA A 109 -7.97 3.97 -5.15
C ALA A 109 -8.90 2.76 -5.15
N ASN A 110 -9.95 2.81 -4.33
CA ASN A 110 -10.96 1.76 -4.27
C ASN A 110 -11.68 1.62 -5.63
N ASP A 111 -12.02 2.72 -6.30
CA ASP A 111 -12.62 2.66 -7.63
C ASP A 111 -11.72 1.91 -8.64
N ILE A 112 -10.41 2.20 -8.64
CA ILE A 112 -9.44 1.50 -9.50
C ILE A 112 -9.36 0.03 -9.13
N PHE A 113 -9.31 -0.27 -7.82
CA PHE A 113 -9.30 -1.64 -7.31
C PHE A 113 -10.54 -2.42 -7.78
N ASP A 114 -11.73 -1.85 -7.67
CA ASP A 114 -12.99 -2.49 -8.06
C ASP A 114 -13.04 -2.80 -9.56
N VAL A 115 -12.52 -1.90 -10.40
CA VAL A 115 -12.39 -2.14 -11.84
C VAL A 115 -11.50 -3.36 -12.12
N ILE A 116 -10.36 -3.47 -11.43
CA ILE A 116 -9.43 -4.60 -11.58
C ILE A 116 -10.05 -5.89 -11.02
N ALA A 117 -10.68 -5.82 -9.84
CA ALA A 117 -11.36 -6.93 -9.16
C ALA A 117 -12.49 -7.53 -9.98
N SER A 118 -13.13 -6.75 -10.84
CA SER A 118 -14.15 -7.26 -11.75
C SER A 118 -13.64 -8.24 -12.81
N LYS A 119 -12.31 -8.33 -13.04
CA LYS A 119 -11.69 -9.15 -14.10
C LYS A 119 -10.58 -10.08 -13.62
N ALA A 120 -9.85 -9.71 -12.57
CA ALA A 120 -8.70 -10.45 -12.09
C ALA A 120 -9.11 -11.63 -11.20
N SER A 121 -8.35 -12.72 -11.26
CA SER A 121 -8.50 -13.85 -10.33
C SER A 121 -8.04 -13.47 -8.91
N SER A 122 -8.42 -14.28 -7.91
CA SER A 122 -8.06 -14.02 -6.52
C SER A 122 -6.55 -13.93 -6.27
N LEU A 123 -5.73 -14.70 -6.99
CA LEU A 123 -4.26 -14.64 -6.87
C LEU A 123 -3.69 -13.38 -7.54
N GLU A 124 -4.28 -12.93 -8.65
CA GLU A 124 -3.90 -11.69 -9.32
C GLU A 124 -4.30 -10.45 -8.51
N LEU A 125 -5.27 -10.59 -7.61
CA LEU A 125 -5.70 -9.52 -6.71
C LEU A 125 -4.81 -9.36 -5.48
N VAL A 126 -3.99 -10.36 -5.13
CA VAL A 126 -3.11 -10.29 -3.93
C VAL A 126 -2.28 -9.01 -3.91
N PRO A 127 -1.57 -8.61 -4.98
CA PRO A 127 -0.79 -7.37 -4.98
C PRO A 127 -1.64 -6.13 -4.72
N PHE A 128 -2.85 -6.07 -5.26
CA PHE A 128 -3.73 -4.91 -5.08
C PHE A 128 -4.35 -4.87 -3.68
N HIS A 129 -4.63 -6.03 -3.07
CA HIS A 129 -5.03 -6.10 -1.67
C HIS A 129 -3.95 -5.59 -0.72
N ILE A 130 -2.66 -5.81 -1.04
CA ILE A 130 -1.55 -5.21 -0.30
C ILE A 130 -1.70 -3.69 -0.34
N ASP A 131 -1.71 -3.13 -1.55
CA ASP A 131 -1.74 -1.69 -1.78
C ASP A 131 -2.94 -1.04 -1.06
N MET A 132 -4.13 -1.66 -1.13
CA MET A 132 -5.32 -1.19 -0.43
C MET A 132 -5.21 -1.29 1.10
N THR A 133 -4.61 -2.35 1.64
CA THR A 133 -4.37 -2.50 3.08
C THR A 133 -3.46 -1.40 3.61
N PHE A 134 -2.42 -1.03 2.86
CA PHE A 134 -1.54 0.07 3.25
C PHE A 134 -2.21 1.42 3.15
N LEU A 135 -2.98 1.63 2.10
CA LEU A 135 -3.74 2.86 1.96
C LEU A 135 -4.71 3.05 3.13
N LYS A 136 -5.39 1.98 3.56
CA LYS A 136 -6.18 1.96 4.80
C LYS A 136 -5.34 2.28 6.03
N LEU A 137 -4.12 1.71 6.20
CA LEU A 137 -3.23 2.03 7.34
C LEU A 137 -2.84 3.51 7.40
N LEU A 138 -2.65 4.11 6.24
CA LEU A 138 -2.25 5.50 6.13
C LEU A 138 -3.39 6.43 6.49
N GLU A 139 -4.63 6.13 6.09
CA GLU A 139 -5.79 6.98 6.32
C GLU A 139 -5.87 7.46 7.78
N LYS A 140 -6.24 8.73 8.00
CA LYS A 140 -6.45 9.30 9.32
C LYS A 140 -7.93 9.18 9.71
N ASN A 141 -8.26 8.13 10.44
CA ASN A 141 -9.60 7.86 10.94
C ASN A 141 -9.53 7.21 12.34
N ASP A 142 -10.69 7.00 12.97
CA ASP A 142 -10.76 6.46 14.34
C ASP A 142 -10.17 5.05 14.44
N ILE A 143 -10.33 4.23 13.41
CA ILE A 143 -9.83 2.86 13.35
C ILE A 143 -8.30 2.86 13.35
N THR A 144 -7.67 3.62 12.45
CA THR A 144 -6.20 3.64 12.35
C THR A 144 -5.56 4.37 13.53
N ASN A 145 -6.24 5.34 14.13
CA ASN A 145 -5.83 5.96 15.37
C ASN A 145 -5.87 4.95 16.53
N LEU A 146 -6.91 4.13 16.60
CA LEU A 146 -7.02 3.07 17.59
C LEU A 146 -5.94 2.00 17.42
N ILE A 147 -5.66 1.57 16.17
CA ILE A 147 -4.54 0.65 15.87
C ILE A 147 -3.22 1.21 16.40
N ARG A 148 -2.91 2.49 16.11
CA ARG A 148 -1.67 3.14 16.60
C ARG A 148 -1.64 3.21 18.13
N ALA A 149 -2.75 3.56 18.77
CA ALA A 149 -2.86 3.64 20.22
C ALA A 149 -2.66 2.26 20.88
N ASN A 150 -3.27 1.22 20.31
CA ASN A 150 -3.13 -0.16 20.76
C ASN A 150 -1.68 -0.66 20.65
N LEU A 151 -1.05 -0.47 19.49
CA LEU A 151 0.35 -0.85 19.30
C LEU A 151 1.27 -0.13 20.29
N LYS A 152 1.05 1.18 20.49
CA LYS A 152 1.79 1.97 21.49
C LYS A 152 1.61 1.43 22.91
N LYS A 153 0.39 1.10 23.31
CA LYS A 153 0.08 0.50 24.64
C LYS A 153 0.81 -0.83 24.85
N LEU A 154 0.98 -1.62 23.80
CA LEU A 154 1.70 -2.90 23.82
C LEU A 154 3.22 -2.76 23.65
N GLY A 155 3.76 -1.54 23.54
CA GLY A 155 5.18 -1.32 23.26
C GLY A 155 5.61 -1.81 21.87
N ARG A 156 4.66 -1.94 20.92
CA ARG A 156 4.91 -2.33 19.53
C ARG A 156 5.05 -1.07 18.66
N ASP A 157 5.96 -1.13 17.69
CA ASP A 157 6.24 -0.04 16.76
C ASP A 157 5.35 -0.15 15.51
N PHE A 158 4.63 0.92 15.19
CA PHE A 158 3.67 0.95 14.07
C PHE A 158 4.36 0.71 12.71
N ASP A 159 5.53 1.30 12.48
CA ASP A 159 6.30 1.12 11.24
C ASP A 159 6.74 -0.34 11.07
N LYS A 160 7.22 -0.98 12.14
CA LYS A 160 7.55 -2.41 12.14
C LYS A 160 6.33 -3.29 11.89
N THR A 161 5.17 -2.98 12.48
CA THR A 161 3.94 -3.74 12.27
C THR A 161 3.44 -3.60 10.83
N ALA A 162 3.46 -2.38 10.27
CA ALA A 162 3.08 -2.15 8.88
C ALA A 162 4.01 -2.93 7.92
N LYS A 163 5.34 -2.87 8.15
CA LYS A 163 6.33 -3.65 7.36
C LYS A 163 6.13 -5.16 7.49
N TYR A 164 5.76 -5.66 8.67
CA TYR A 164 5.41 -7.07 8.87
C TYR A 164 4.22 -7.48 7.99
N ILE A 165 3.14 -6.69 8.01
CA ILE A 165 1.92 -6.96 7.22
C ILE A 165 2.24 -7.09 5.72
N ALA A 166 3.07 -6.22 5.13
CA ALA A 166 3.47 -6.39 3.74
C ALA A 166 4.35 -7.63 3.52
N ASN A 167 5.29 -7.91 4.42
CA ASN A 167 6.15 -9.10 4.30
C ASN A 167 5.34 -10.40 4.33
N VAL A 168 4.24 -10.44 5.10
CA VAL A 168 3.30 -11.57 5.11
C VAL A 168 2.74 -11.82 3.71
N TYR A 169 2.24 -10.78 3.04
CA TYR A 169 1.75 -10.91 1.67
C TYR A 169 2.84 -11.35 0.67
N VAL A 170 4.04 -10.76 0.75
CA VAL A 170 5.16 -11.11 -0.16
C VAL A 170 5.58 -12.57 0.02
N ARG A 171 5.72 -13.03 1.27
CA ARG A 171 6.04 -14.43 1.57
C ARG A 171 4.91 -15.37 1.13
N GLY A 172 3.66 -14.96 1.35
CA GLY A 172 2.48 -15.67 0.87
C GLY A 172 2.52 -15.88 -0.64
N LEU A 173 2.69 -14.80 -1.41
CA LEU A 173 2.77 -14.83 -2.86
C LEU A 173 3.91 -15.75 -3.36
N LYS A 174 5.11 -15.64 -2.77
CA LYS A 174 6.25 -16.53 -3.10
C LYS A 174 5.94 -18.01 -2.88
N LYS A 175 5.01 -18.33 -1.98
CA LYS A 175 4.55 -19.69 -1.67
C LYS A 175 3.24 -20.06 -2.36
N GLY A 176 2.71 -19.20 -3.24
CA GLY A 176 1.42 -19.43 -3.90
C GLY A 176 0.22 -19.36 -2.97
N LYS A 177 0.33 -18.65 -1.84
CA LYS A 177 -0.71 -18.51 -0.81
C LYS A 177 -1.33 -17.12 -0.84
N ASN A 178 -2.66 -17.08 -0.79
CA ASN A 178 -3.39 -15.84 -0.57
C ASN A 178 -3.48 -15.56 0.94
N MET A 179 -2.78 -14.52 1.40
CA MET A 179 -2.74 -14.13 2.81
C MET A 179 -3.76 -13.04 3.17
N HIS A 180 -4.66 -12.68 2.25
CA HIS A 180 -5.58 -11.56 2.44
C HIS A 180 -6.45 -11.72 3.68
N GLU A 181 -7.08 -12.88 3.87
CA GLU A 181 -7.94 -13.15 5.02
C GLU A 181 -7.17 -13.10 6.34
N SER A 182 -5.94 -13.63 6.38
CA SER A 182 -5.11 -13.60 7.59
C SER A 182 -4.66 -12.19 7.94
N VAL A 183 -4.37 -11.36 6.93
CA VAL A 183 -4.02 -9.96 7.15
C VAL A 183 -5.23 -9.13 7.60
N GLU A 184 -6.40 -9.31 6.98
CA GLU A 184 -7.64 -8.65 7.41
C GLU A 184 -8.02 -9.07 8.84
N ALA A 185 -7.83 -10.35 9.20
CA ALA A 185 -8.02 -10.82 10.58
C ALA A 185 -7.07 -10.12 11.57
N LEU A 186 -5.79 -9.98 11.22
CA LEU A 186 -4.82 -9.23 12.02
C LEU A 186 -5.22 -7.75 12.15
N PHE A 187 -5.68 -7.14 11.07
CA PHE A 187 -6.14 -5.75 11.06
C PHE A 187 -7.36 -5.54 11.96
N ASN A 188 -8.35 -6.43 11.86
CA ASN A 188 -9.55 -6.45 12.68
C ASN A 188 -9.23 -6.68 14.15
N LEU A 189 -8.20 -7.47 14.45
CA LEU A 189 -7.71 -7.63 15.82
C LEU A 189 -7.05 -6.34 16.33
N LEU A 190 -6.19 -5.73 15.51
CA LEU A 190 -5.49 -4.48 15.87
C LEU A 190 -6.44 -3.31 16.12
N SER A 191 -7.62 -3.31 15.48
CA SER A 191 -8.65 -2.28 15.64
C SER A 191 -9.59 -2.51 16.83
N GLN A 192 -9.39 -3.55 17.65
CA GLN A 192 -10.23 -3.81 18.83
C GLN A 192 -9.72 -3.08 20.07
N GLY A 193 -10.61 -2.48 20.85
CA GLY A 193 -10.25 -1.71 22.06
C GLY A 193 -9.69 -2.54 23.23
N ASP A 194 -9.87 -3.86 23.20
CA ASP A 194 -9.46 -4.81 24.23
C ASP A 194 -8.23 -5.66 23.83
N LEU A 195 -7.42 -5.17 22.90
CA LEU A 195 -6.24 -5.87 22.41
C LEU A 195 -5.23 -6.17 23.54
N SER A 196 -4.81 -7.44 23.63
CA SER A 196 -3.71 -7.91 24.49
C SER A 196 -2.53 -8.39 23.65
N ALA A 197 -1.32 -8.37 24.24
CA ALA A 197 -0.12 -8.88 23.60
C ALA A 197 -0.26 -10.38 23.23
N GLU A 198 -0.84 -11.18 24.12
CA GLU A 198 -1.08 -12.61 23.89
C GLU A 198 -1.98 -12.86 22.68
N ARG A 199 -3.08 -12.09 22.53
CA ARG A 199 -3.97 -12.22 21.37
C ARG A 199 -3.28 -11.84 20.08
N LEU A 200 -2.50 -10.76 20.10
CA LEU A 200 -1.73 -10.31 18.94
C LEU A 200 -0.68 -11.35 18.53
N ASP A 201 0.10 -11.86 19.48
CA ASP A 201 1.16 -12.83 19.22
C ASP A 201 0.58 -14.16 18.72
N LYS A 202 -0.59 -14.57 19.23
CA LYS A 202 -1.31 -15.75 18.71
C LYS A 202 -1.75 -15.58 17.26
N GLU A 203 -2.24 -14.41 16.88
CA GLU A 203 -2.65 -14.15 15.49
C GLU A 203 -1.45 -14.12 14.54
N ILE A 204 -0.34 -13.50 14.98
CA ILE A 204 0.94 -13.54 14.27
C ILE A 204 1.42 -14.99 14.10
N GLN A 205 1.34 -15.81 15.13
CA GLN A 205 1.76 -17.22 15.04
C GLN A 205 0.95 -18.00 14.00
N LYS A 206 -0.39 -17.81 13.93
CA LYS A 206 -1.22 -18.45 12.90
C LYS A 206 -0.77 -18.06 11.49
N ILE A 207 -0.43 -16.79 11.28
CA ILE A 207 0.09 -16.31 10.00
C ILE A 207 1.41 -17.01 9.68
N GLU A 208 2.32 -17.11 10.64
CA GLU A 208 3.60 -17.80 10.45
C GLU A 208 3.44 -19.30 10.17
N ASP A 209 2.48 -19.97 10.81
CA ASP A 209 2.18 -21.38 10.57
C ASP A 209 1.71 -21.59 9.12
N ILE A 210 0.78 -20.76 8.63
CA ILE A 210 0.36 -20.76 7.22
C ILE A 210 1.54 -20.50 6.31
N LEU A 211 2.42 -19.55 6.65
CA LEU A 211 3.59 -19.27 5.83
C LEU A 211 4.59 -20.43 5.84
N ASN A 212 4.66 -21.27 6.87
CA ASN A 212 5.66 -22.33 6.98
C ASN A 212 5.20 -23.70 6.46
N HIS A 213 3.89 -23.95 6.37
CA HIS A 213 3.29 -25.20 5.87
C HIS A 213 2.52 -24.98 4.58
#